data_AF-A0A9E0FX08-F1
#
_entry.id   AF-A0A9E0FX08-F1
#
_cell.length_a   1.000
_cell.length_b   1.000
_cell.length_c   1.000
_cell.angle_alpha   90.00
_cell.angle_beta   90.00
_cell.angle_gamma   90.00
#
_symmetry.space_group_name_H-M   'P 1'
#
loop_
_entity.id
_entity.type
_entity.pdbx_description
1 polymer ?
#
loop_
_entity_poly.entity_id
_entity_poly.type
_entity_poly.pdbx_seq_one_letter_code
_entity_poly.pdbx_strand_id
1 'polypeptide(L)' 'MDCCAKRTVAWAIGDRDASTFRRLYEKVKHLENCIFYTDDWDAFAKVLPRDRHVIGKVHTTIIEQDHNPSYGLGRAKS' A
#
# COMPACT_ATOMS: atom_id res chain seq x y z
N MET A 1 0.10 -4.57 -1.38
CA MET A 1 -0.29 -5.66 -0.45
C MET A 1 -1.79 -5.85 -0.62
N ASP A 2 -2.28 -7.09 -0.62
CA ASP A 2 -3.71 -7.33 -0.51
C ASP A 2 -4.12 -7.11 0.96
N CYS A 3 -4.96 -6.12 1.22
CA CYS A 3 -5.33 -5.72 2.60
C CYS A 3 -6.25 -6.74 3.27
N CYS A 4 -7.07 -7.45 2.50
CA CYS A 4 -8.01 -8.45 3.01
C CYS A 4 -7.31 -9.73 3.49
N ALA A 5 -6.40 -10.28 2.68
CA ALA A 5 -5.68 -11.52 2.99
C ALA A 5 -4.31 -11.28 3.65
N LYS A 6 -3.89 -10.01 3.82
CA LYS A 6 -2.57 -9.60 4.33
C LYS A 6 -1.40 -10.26 3.57
N ARG A 7 -1.52 -10.39 2.25
CA ARG A 7 -0.50 -11.05 1.40
C ARG A 7 0.21 -10.06 0.48
N THR A 8 1.50 -10.29 0.28
CA THR A 8 2.28 -9.55 -0.73
C THR A 8 1.96 -10.12 -2.11
N VAL A 9 1.36 -9.29 -2.98
CA VAL A 9 0.95 -9.69 -4.34
C VAL A 9 2.08 -9.59 -5.37
N ALA A 10 2.97 -8.61 -5.20
CA ALA A 10 4.14 -8.41 -6.04
C ALA A 10 5.12 -7.45 -5.34
N TRP A 11 6.38 -7.49 -5.76
CA TRP A 11 7.41 -6.52 -5.40
C TRP A 11 8.36 -6.26 -6.57
N ALA A 12 9.03 -5.11 -6.53
CA ALA A 12 10.10 -4.73 -7.44
C ALA A 12 11.19 -4.00 -6.63
N ILE A 13 12.47 -4.25 -6.96
CA ILE A 13 13.61 -3.51 -6.41
C ILE A 13 14.17 -2.62 -7.52
N GLY A 14 14.45 -1.37 -7.15
CA GLY A 14 15.00 -0.33 -8.02
C GLY A 14 14.99 1.01 -7.30
N ASP A 15 15.29 2.07 -8.03
CA ASP A 15 15.30 3.44 -7.51
C ASP A 15 13.88 3.94 -7.20
N ARG A 16 13.80 5.03 -6.42
CA ARG A 16 12.53 5.73 -6.16
C ARG A 16 12.13 6.55 -7.38
N ASP A 17 11.79 5.86 -8.46
CA ASP A 17 11.41 6.45 -9.74
C ASP A 17 10.18 5.78 -10.38
N ALA A 18 9.65 6.42 -11.41
CA ALA A 18 8.49 5.90 -12.14
C ALA A 18 8.82 4.63 -12.95
N SER A 19 10.10 4.41 -13.31
CA SER A 19 10.50 3.24 -14.09
C SER A 19 10.39 1.96 -13.26
N THR A 20 10.84 2.02 -12.01
CA THR A 20 10.73 0.93 -11.03
C THR A 20 9.26 0.66 -10.70
N PHE A 21 8.46 1.72 -10.52
CA PHE A 21 7.03 1.55 -10.28
C PHE A 21 6.32 0.92 -11.48
N ARG A 22 6.70 1.27 -12.71
CA ARG A 22 6.15 0.64 -13.91
C ARG A 22 6.44 -0.86 -13.98
N ARG A 23 7.65 -1.28 -13.61
CA ARG A 23 7.99 -2.71 -13.50
C ARG A 23 7.13 -3.44 -12.47
N LEU A 24 6.77 -2.78 -11.37
CA LEU A 24 5.83 -3.33 -10.39
C LEU A 24 4.42 -3.43 -10.99
N TYR A 25 3.94 -2.36 -11.63
CA TYR A 25 2.60 -2.31 -12.21
C TYR A 25 2.39 -3.37 -13.29
N GLU A 26 3.38 -3.63 -14.13
CA GLU A 26 3.32 -4.70 -15.14
C GLU A 26 3.04 -6.09 -14.53
N LYS A 27 3.47 -6.34 -13.29
CA LYS A 27 3.19 -7.59 -12.59
C LYS A 27 1.76 -7.71 -12.10
N VAL A 28 1.07 -6.59 -11.85
CA VAL A 28 -0.26 -6.56 -11.21
C VAL A 28 -1.36 -6.00 -12.11
N LYS A 29 -1.04 -5.50 -13.31
CA LYS A 29 -2.01 -4.89 -14.24
C LYS A 29 -3.15 -5.83 -14.64
N HIS A 30 -2.91 -7.14 -14.60
CA HIS A 30 -3.89 -8.19 -14.90
C HIS A 30 -5.00 -8.29 -13.84
N LEU A 31 -4.83 -7.66 -12.67
CA LEU A 31 -5.84 -7.61 -11.63
C LEU A 31 -6.84 -6.48 -11.95
N GLU A 32 -7.75 -6.70 -12.88
CA GLU A 32 -8.63 -5.64 -13.41
C GLU A 32 -9.60 -5.07 -12.36
N ASN A 33 -10.03 -5.87 -11.39
CA ASN A 33 -11.01 -5.48 -10.35
C ASN A 33 -10.35 -4.98 -9.04
N CYS A 34 -9.16 -4.38 -9.13
CA CYS A 34 -8.43 -3.89 -7.96
C CYS A 34 -8.33 -2.35 -7.94
N ILE A 35 -8.51 -1.79 -6.75
CA ILE A 35 -8.26 -0.38 -6.43
C ILE A 35 -6.89 -0.25 -5.76
N PHE A 36 -6.08 0.68 -6.24
CA PHE A 36 -4.75 0.96 -5.72
C PHE A 36 -4.80 2.15 -4.76
N TYR A 37 -4.41 1.90 -3.51
CA TYR A 37 -4.25 2.92 -2.48
C TYR A 37 -2.77 3.27 -2.35
N THR A 38 -2.42 4.53 -2.57
CA THR A 38 -1.04 5.01 -2.43
C THR A 38 -0.99 6.33 -1.67
N ASP A 39 0.20 6.69 -1.20
CA ASP A 39 0.48 8.07 -0.81
C ASP A 39 0.50 9.01 -2.03
N ASP A 40 0.60 10.31 -1.74
CA ASP A 40 0.60 11.40 -2.71
C ASP A 40 1.99 11.57 -3.35
N TRP A 41 2.48 10.52 -4.01
CA TRP A 41 3.71 10.55 -4.79
C TRP A 41 3.41 10.52 -6.29
N ASP A 42 3.92 11.53 -7.00
CA ASP A 42 3.65 11.80 -8.42
C ASP A 42 3.94 10.62 -9.37
N ALA A 43 4.90 9.76 -9.03
CA ALA A 43 5.21 8.56 -9.83
C ALA A 43 4.02 7.59 -9.94
N PHE A 44 3.18 7.51 -8.91
CA PHE A 44 1.98 6.66 -8.92
C PHE A 44 0.93 7.18 -9.90
N ALA A 45 0.65 8.49 -9.85
CA ALA A 45 -0.34 9.14 -10.71
C ALA A 45 0.05 9.10 -12.21
N LYS A 46 1.34 8.98 -12.52
CA LYS A 46 1.86 8.84 -13.90
C LYS A 46 1.64 7.45 -14.51
N VAL A 47 1.43 6.43 -13.68
CA VAL A 47 1.43 5.03 -14.12
C VAL A 47 0.09 4.35 -13.85
N LEU A 48 -0.59 4.70 -12.75
CA LEU A 48 -1.88 4.12 -12.41
C LEU A 48 -3.04 4.75 -13.22
N PRO A 49 -4.05 3.97 -13.61
CA PRO A 49 -5.29 4.50 -14.14
C PRO A 49 -6.00 5.37 -13.09
N ARG A 50 -6.44 6.58 -13.48
CA ARG A 50 -7.08 7.55 -12.57
C ARG A 50 -8.35 7.00 -11.92
N ASP A 51 -9.10 6.17 -12.64
CA ASP A 51 -10.31 5.49 -12.20
C ASP A 51 -10.07 4.41 -11.15
N ARG A 52 -8.81 3.96 -10.99
CA ARG A 52 -8.40 2.88 -10.08
C ARG A 52 -7.41 3.33 -9.02
N HIS A 53 -7.11 4.62 -8.95
CA HIS A 53 -6.11 5.20 -8.07
C HIS A 53 -6.76 6.07 -7.01
N VAL A 54 -6.66 5.64 -5.75
CA VAL A 54 -7.10 6.39 -4.59
C VAL A 54 -5.87 6.90 -3.84
N ILE A 55 -5.69 8.21 -3.83
CA ILE A 55 -4.64 8.88 -3.05
C ILE A 55 -5.18 9.09 -1.63
N GLY A 56 -4.60 8.41 -0.66
CA GLY A 56 -5.04 8.48 0.73
C GLY A 56 -4.02 9.18 1.62
N LYS A 57 -4.28 10.43 2.00
CA LYS A 57 -3.66 11.09 3.19
C LYS A 57 -4.67 11.14 4.34
N VAL A 58 -5.26 10.00 4.70
CA VAL A 58 -6.11 9.92 5.89
C VAL A 58 -5.72 8.67 6.67
N HIS A 59 -4.97 8.92 7.75
CA HIS A 59 -4.67 8.01 8.85
C HIS A 59 -3.59 6.95 8.59
N THR A 60 -2.34 7.32 8.90
CA THR A 60 -1.15 6.48 9.05
C THR A 60 -1.26 5.38 10.10
N THR A 61 -2.45 5.06 10.63
CA THR A 61 -2.60 4.22 11.82
C THR A 61 -2.87 2.75 11.53
N ILE A 62 -3.12 2.35 10.27
CA ILE A 62 -3.41 0.94 9.94
C ILE A 62 -2.15 0.18 9.49
N ILE A 63 -1.13 0.87 8.97
CA ILE A 63 0.12 0.22 8.51
C ILE A 63 1.09 0.00 9.68
N GLU A 64 0.96 0.75 10.79
CA GLU A 64 1.77 0.58 12.01
C GLU A 64 1.18 -0.39 13.04
N GLN A 65 0.13 -1.14 12.71
CA GLN A 65 -0.41 -2.14 13.64
C GLN A 65 0.38 -3.47 13.70
N ASP A 66 1.55 -3.54 13.07
CA ASP A 66 2.47 -4.68 13.17
C ASP A 66 3.91 -4.26 13.53
N HIS A 67 4.06 -3.18 14.31
CA HIS A 67 5.27 -2.92 15.08
C HIS A 67 4.96 -3.12 16.57
N ASN A 68 5.11 -4.34 17.06
CA ASN A 68 5.18 -4.62 18.49
C ASN A 68 6.60 -4.28 19.00
N PRO A 69 6.72 -3.26 19.85
CA PRO A 69 7.57 -3.36 21.03
C PRO A 69 6.71 -3.18 22.29
N SER A 70 6.80 -4.18 23.15
CA SER A 70 6.15 -4.32 24.44
C SER A 70 6.42 -3.17 25.42
N TYR A 71 5.39 -2.40 25.81
CA TYR A 71 5.31 -1.65 27.08
C TYR A 71 3.85 -1.64 27.57
N GLY A 72 3.61 -2.13 28.79
CA GLY A 72 2.27 -2.30 29.34
C GLY A 72 1.67 -1.04 29.98
N LEU A 73 0.35 -1.03 30.11
CA LEU A 73 -0.48 -0.53 31.24
C LEU A 73 -1.91 -0.27 30.73
N GLY A 74 -2.92 -0.85 31.39
CA GLY A 74 -4.29 -0.32 31.30
C GLY A 74 -5.44 -1.32 31.30
N ARG A 75 -5.64 -2.00 32.44
CA ARG A 75 -6.91 -2.45 33.05
C ARG A 75 -8.02 -3.13 32.22
N ALA A 76 -8.46 -4.24 32.81
CA ALA A 76 -9.64 -5.07 32.57
C ALA A 76 -11.01 -4.38 32.77
N LYS A 77 -12.04 -5.24 32.65
CA LYS A 77 -13.46 -5.21 33.10
C LYS A 77 -14.41 -4.92 31.93
N SER A 78 -15.50 -5.64 31.68
CA SER A 78 -16.15 -6.84 32.22
C SER A 78 -17.05 -7.40 31.12
#